data_AF-A0A1D8GFP3-F1
#
_entry.id   AF-A0A1D8GFP3-F1
#
_cell.length_a   1.000
_cell.length_b   1.000
_cell.length_c   1.000
_cell.angle_alpha   90.00
_cell.angle_beta   90.00
_cell.angle_gamma   90.00
#
_symmetry.space_group_name_H-M   'P 1'
#
loop_
_entity.id
_entity.type
_entity.pdbx_description
1 polymer ?
#
loop_
_entity_poly.entity_id
_entity_poly.type
_entity_poly.pdbx_seq_one_letter_code
_entity_poly.pdbx_strand_id
1 'polypeptide(L)'
;MKHEIDDQKHYHNLTKTIEGTAWILCDAIHTMAENKIVPDDETGSDLTSRLAQHLAEIFEVISECEEPVIIDFAADKMLEAAGSHQEQLLQYLKNYMGDNLLYKRIYESYYKKQ
;
A
#
# COMPACT_ATOMS: atom_id res chain seq x y z
N MET A 1 -29.68 0.69 -17.20
CA MET A 1 -29.18 -0.59 -17.74
C MET A 1 -27.87 -0.51 -18.52
N LYS A 2 -27.70 0.24 -19.62
CA LYS A 2 -26.39 0.29 -20.31
C LYS A 2 -25.29 1.01 -19.49
N HIS A 3 -25.65 2.07 -18.78
CA HIS A 3 -24.74 2.82 -17.89
C HIS A 3 -24.33 2.02 -16.64
N GLU A 4 -25.27 1.37 -15.95
CA GLU A 4 -24.97 0.59 -14.73
C GLU A 4 -24.04 -0.61 -14.95
N ILE A 5 -24.10 -1.24 -16.14
CA ILE A 5 -23.18 -2.33 -16.51
C ILE A 5 -21.77 -1.79 -16.75
N ASP A 6 -21.64 -0.56 -17.26
CA ASP A 6 -20.35 0.10 -17.44
C ASP A 6 -19.75 0.49 -16.09
N ASP A 7 -20.54 1.06 -15.18
CA ASP A 7 -20.08 1.46 -13.85
C ASP A 7 -19.56 0.26 -13.03
N GLN A 8 -20.29 -0.87 -13.07
CA GLN A 8 -19.84 -2.11 -12.41
C GLN A 8 -18.55 -2.67 -13.02
N LYS A 9 -18.40 -2.61 -14.35
CA LYS A 9 -17.20 -3.07 -15.04
C LYS A 9 -16.01 -2.14 -14.76
N HIS A 10 -16.23 -0.84 -14.73
CA HIS A 10 -15.22 0.16 -14.38
C HIS A 10 -14.73 -0.03 -12.94
N TYR A 11 -15.65 -0.17 -12.00
CA TYR A 11 -15.31 -0.43 -10.61
C TYR A 11 -14.53 -1.74 -10.44
N HIS A 12 -14.98 -2.82 -11.09
CA HIS A 12 -14.28 -4.12 -11.07
C HIS A 12 -12.86 -4.05 -11.66
N ASN A 13 -12.67 -3.27 -12.71
CA ASN A 13 -11.34 -3.07 -13.29
C ASN A 13 -10.45 -2.23 -12.37
N LEU A 14 -11.00 -1.18 -11.75
CA LEU A 14 -10.29 -0.36 -10.78
C LEU A 14 -9.83 -1.19 -9.59
N THR A 15 -10.72 -1.97 -8.98
CA THR A 15 -10.37 -2.81 -7.82
C THR A 15 -9.32 -3.86 -8.17
N LYS A 16 -9.38 -4.48 -9.36
CA LYS A 16 -8.32 -5.37 -9.83
C LYS A 16 -6.96 -4.68 -9.98
N THR A 17 -6.95 -3.46 -10.51
CA THR A 17 -5.71 -2.68 -10.61
C THR A 17 -5.16 -2.38 -9.22
N ILE A 18 -6.01 -1.93 -8.29
CA ILE A 18 -5.62 -1.65 -6.91
C ILE A 18 -5.12 -2.91 -6.20
N GLU A 19 -5.76 -4.06 -6.40
CA GLU A 19 -5.30 -5.35 -5.87
C GLU A 19 -3.87 -5.66 -6.34
N GLY A 20 -3.62 -5.56 -7.65
CA GLY A 20 -2.28 -5.76 -8.22
C GLY A 20 -1.25 -4.77 -7.67
N THR A 21 -1.61 -3.50 -7.55
CA THR A 21 -0.73 -2.46 -7.00
C THR A 21 -0.43 -2.71 -5.52
N ALA A 22 -1.44 -3.05 -4.71
CA ALA A 22 -1.28 -3.38 -3.30
C ALA A 22 -0.34 -4.57 -3.09
N TRP A 23 -0.46 -5.60 -3.93
CA TRP A 23 0.44 -6.75 -3.91
C TRP A 23 1.90 -6.36 -4.23
N ILE A 24 2.12 -5.62 -5.32
CA ILE A 24 3.46 -5.16 -5.72
C ILE A 24 4.09 -4.28 -4.64
N LEU A 25 3.31 -3.35 -4.06
CA LEU A 25 3.79 -2.49 -2.97
C LEU A 25 4.16 -3.30 -1.74
N CYS A 26 3.34 -4.28 -1.35
CA CYS A 26 3.62 -5.14 -0.21
C CYS A 26 4.92 -5.94 -0.42
N ASP A 27 5.11 -6.53 -1.60
CA ASP A 27 6.32 -7.28 -1.95
C ASP A 27 7.57 -6.39 -1.95
N ALA A 28 7.45 -5.19 -2.51
CA ALA A 28 8.54 -4.22 -2.51
C ALA A 28 8.88 -3.75 -1.08
N ILE A 29 7.88 -3.44 -0.25
CA ILE A 29 8.09 -3.07 1.17
C ILE A 29 8.73 -4.20 1.96
N HIS A 30 8.29 -5.44 1.74
CA HIS A 30 8.90 -6.60 2.37
C HIS A 30 10.38 -6.72 1.99
N THR A 31 10.70 -6.64 0.68
CA THR A 31 12.07 -6.65 0.18
C THR A 31 12.92 -5.54 0.80
N MET A 32 12.36 -4.32 0.92
CA MET A 32 13.05 -3.19 1.54
C MET A 32 13.31 -3.45 3.03
N ALA A 33 12.32 -3.95 3.77
CA ALA A 33 12.44 -4.26 5.18
C ALA A 33 13.50 -5.34 5.45
N GLU A 34 13.52 -6.41 4.65
CA GLU A 34 14.51 -7.50 4.77
C GLU A 34 15.94 -7.03 4.52
N ASN A 35 16.12 -6.12 3.54
CA ASN A 35 17.42 -5.62 3.13
C ASN A 35 17.84 -4.33 3.85
N LYS A 36 17.06 -3.88 4.84
CA LYS A 36 17.28 -2.62 5.59
C LYS A 36 17.39 -1.39 4.68
N ILE A 37 16.66 -1.42 3.56
CA ILE A 37 16.54 -0.30 2.64
C ILE A 37 15.54 0.69 3.25
N VAL A 38 15.96 1.94 3.35
CA VAL A 38 15.13 3.03 3.87
C VAL A 38 14.87 4.05 2.77
N PRO A 39 13.72 4.72 2.75
CA PRO A 39 13.51 5.87 1.88
C PRO A 39 14.49 7.00 2.28
N ASP A 40 15.06 7.69 1.31
CA ASP A 40 15.95 8.83 1.53
C ASP A 40 15.45 10.04 0.74
N ASP A 41 15.00 11.06 1.47
CA ASP A 41 14.55 12.35 0.91
C ASP A 41 15.74 13.21 0.45
N GLU A 42 16.95 12.93 0.96
CA GLU A 42 18.17 13.64 0.56
C GLU A 42 18.80 12.96 -0.67
N THR A 43 18.92 13.71 -1.76
CA THR A 43 19.31 13.23 -3.11
C THR A 43 20.78 12.75 -3.26
N GLY A 44 21.44 12.39 -2.16
CA GLY A 44 22.87 12.10 -2.06
C GLY A 44 23.27 10.64 -2.28
N SER A 45 23.06 10.12 -3.51
CA SER A 45 23.80 9.02 -4.16
C SER A 45 23.33 7.55 -4.09
N ASP A 46 22.40 7.13 -3.22
CA ASP A 46 21.90 5.74 -3.29
C ASP A 46 20.65 5.59 -4.17
N LEU A 47 20.81 4.92 -5.31
CA LEU A 47 19.71 4.60 -6.23
C LEU A 47 18.62 3.78 -5.54
N THR A 48 19.01 2.90 -4.61
CA THR A 48 18.08 1.99 -3.93
C THR A 48 17.15 2.74 -2.99
N SER A 49 17.70 3.66 -2.19
CA SER A 49 16.91 4.52 -1.29
C SER A 49 15.99 5.49 -2.04
N ARG A 50 16.40 5.98 -3.22
CA ARG A 50 15.52 6.76 -4.10
C ARG A 50 14.36 5.96 -4.68
N LEU A 51 14.61 4.70 -5.06
CA LEU A 51 13.53 3.81 -5.50
C LEU A 51 12.57 3.50 -4.34
N ALA A 52 13.08 3.35 -3.12
CA ALA A 52 12.27 3.22 -1.92
C ALA A 52 11.39 4.46 -1.68
N GLN A 53 11.91 5.66 -1.93
CA GLN A 53 11.13 6.90 -1.87
C GLN A 53 9.99 6.91 -2.88
N HIS A 54 10.23 6.55 -4.14
CA HIS A 54 9.16 6.47 -5.13
C HIS A 54 8.08 5.44 -4.78
N LEU A 55 8.44 4.36 -4.08
CA LEU A 55 7.45 3.40 -3.57
C LEU A 55 6.62 4.00 -2.43
N ALA A 56 7.22 4.83 -1.57
CA ALA A 56 6.51 5.59 -0.55
C ALA A 56 5.53 6.62 -1.17
N GLU A 57 5.95 7.29 -2.24
CA GLU A 57 5.09 8.21 -3.00
C GLU A 57 3.90 7.48 -3.63
N ILE A 58 4.10 6.29 -4.21
CA ILE A 58 2.99 5.49 -4.76
C ILE A 58 2.03 5.06 -3.64
N PHE A 59 2.54 4.73 -2.45
CA PHE A 59 1.72 4.44 -1.28
C PHE A 59 0.87 5.67 -0.88
N GLU A 60 1.44 6.87 -0.94
CA GLU A 60 0.74 8.12 -0.69
C GLU A 60 -0.36 8.39 -1.72
N VAL A 61 -0.10 8.19 -3.01
CA VAL A 61 -1.11 8.36 -4.08
C VAL A 61 -2.33 7.48 -3.85
N ILE A 62 -2.16 6.23 -3.39
CA ILE A 62 -3.30 5.36 -3.06
C ILE A 62 -4.09 5.92 -1.88
N SER A 63 -3.41 6.50 -0.90
CA SER A 63 -4.04 7.08 0.29
C SER A 63 -4.85 8.34 0.00
N GLU A 64 -4.57 9.02 -1.12
CA GLU A 64 -5.31 10.19 -1.60
C GLU A 64 -6.54 9.83 -2.45
N CYS A 65 -6.83 8.53 -2.64
CA CYS A 65 -8.01 8.13 -3.38
C CYS A 65 -9.29 8.67 -2.71
N GLU A 66 -10.10 9.41 -3.47
CA GLU A 66 -11.32 10.05 -2.96
C GLU A 66 -12.36 9.04 -2.46
N GLU A 67 -12.31 7.80 -2.95
CA GLU A 67 -13.20 6.72 -2.56
C GLU A 67 -12.63 5.91 -1.39
N PRO A 68 -13.17 6.04 -0.15
CA PRO A 68 -12.60 5.37 1.02
C PRO A 68 -12.60 3.85 0.93
N VAL A 69 -13.56 3.29 0.17
CA VAL A 69 -13.66 1.84 -0.07
C VAL A 69 -12.44 1.28 -0.81
N ILE A 70 -11.78 2.09 -1.63
CA ILE A 70 -10.57 1.71 -2.35
C ILE A 70 -9.39 1.62 -1.38
N ILE A 71 -9.29 2.55 -0.43
CA ILE A 71 -8.26 2.55 0.62
C ILE A 71 -8.45 1.34 1.54
N ASP A 72 -9.69 1.08 1.96
CA ASP A 72 -10.03 -0.11 2.77
C ASP A 72 -9.70 -1.41 2.03
N PHE A 73 -10.05 -1.49 0.74
CA PHE A 73 -9.72 -2.64 -0.09
C PHE A 73 -8.21 -2.83 -0.27
N ALA A 74 -7.46 -1.75 -0.54
CA ALA A 74 -6.00 -1.80 -0.63
C ALA A 74 -5.37 -2.27 0.69
N ALA A 75 -5.84 -1.76 1.82
CA ALA A 75 -5.37 -2.17 3.15
C ALA A 75 -5.58 -3.66 3.39
N ASP A 76 -6.77 -4.17 3.07
CA ASP A 76 -7.07 -5.61 3.16
C ASP A 76 -6.16 -6.45 2.27
N LYS A 77 -5.91 -6.01 1.04
CA LYS A 77 -5.05 -6.72 0.09
C LYS A 77 -3.58 -6.71 0.48
N MET A 78 -3.07 -5.62 1.05
CA MET A 78 -1.71 -5.59 1.60
C MET A 78 -1.55 -6.54 2.78
N LEU A 79 -2.54 -6.64 3.67
CA LEU A 79 -2.51 -7.60 4.79
C LEU A 79 -2.61 -9.05 4.31
N GLU A 80 -3.47 -9.33 3.32
CA GLU A 80 -3.58 -10.64 2.69
C GLU A 80 -2.25 -11.06 2.06
N ALA A 81 -1.64 -10.15 1.29
CA ALA A 81 -0.34 -10.37 0.65
C ALA A 81 0.80 -10.58 1.65
N ALA A 82 0.81 -9.83 2.76
CA ALA A 82 1.85 -9.95 3.78
C ALA A 82 1.86 -11.31 4.49
N GLY A 83 0.71 -12.00 4.57
CA GLY A 83 0.61 -13.32 5.19
C GLY A 83 1.18 -13.36 6.61
N SER A 84 2.21 -14.18 6.86
CA SER A 84 2.88 -14.26 8.17
C SER A 84 3.77 -13.06 8.51
N HIS A 85 4.02 -12.14 7.57
CA HIS A 85 4.90 -10.99 7.73
C HIS A 85 4.15 -9.68 8.02
N GLN A 86 2.87 -9.76 8.40
CA GLN A 86 2.04 -8.59 8.69
C GLN A 86 2.65 -7.65 9.75
N GLU A 87 3.26 -8.19 10.81
CA GLU A 87 3.92 -7.36 11.83
C GLU A 87 5.14 -6.60 11.28
N GLN A 88 5.93 -7.24 10.42
CA GLN A 88 7.07 -6.60 9.77
C GLN A 88 6.62 -5.48 8.83
N LEU A 89 5.56 -5.72 8.05
CA LEU A 89 4.92 -4.70 7.22
C LEU A 89 4.48 -3.51 8.07
N LEU A 90 3.73 -3.75 9.16
CA LEU A 90 3.25 -2.70 10.06
C LEU A 90 4.39 -1.89 10.66
N GLN A 91 5.47 -2.55 11.08
CA GLN A 91 6.61 -1.88 11.68
C GLN A 91 7.35 -1.00 10.67
N TYR A 92 7.51 -1.46 9.42
CA TYR A 92 8.12 -0.66 8.36
C TYR A 92 7.25 0.56 8.01
N LEU A 93 5.96 0.34 7.76
CA LEU A 93 5.02 1.42 7.45
C LEU A 93 4.92 2.44 8.59
N LYS A 94 4.91 2.00 9.85
CA LYS A 94 4.91 2.90 11.01
C LYS A 94 6.11 3.85 11.00
N ASN A 95 7.29 3.35 10.63
CA ASN A 95 8.53 4.10 10.71
C ASN A 95 8.67 5.14 9.60
N TYR A 96 8.11 4.87 8.42
CA TYR A 96 8.37 5.69 7.22
C TYR A 96 7.10 6.29 6.59
N MET A 97 5.92 5.79 6.96
CA MET A 97 4.63 6.18 6.37
C MET A 97 3.54 6.30 7.46
N GLY A 98 3.92 6.49 8.73
CA GLY A 98 3.03 6.36 9.88
C GLY A 98 1.90 7.39 9.96
N ASP A 99 2.05 8.54 9.31
CA ASP A 99 1.02 9.58 9.28
C ASP A 99 -0.01 9.36 8.16
N ASN A 100 0.28 8.44 7.24
CA ASN A 100 -0.51 8.19 6.04
C ASN A 100 -1.85 7.50 6.34
N LEU A 101 -2.92 7.89 5.61
CA LEU A 101 -4.27 7.35 5.79
C LEU A 101 -4.35 5.84 5.50
N LEU A 102 -3.66 5.36 4.47
CA LEU A 102 -3.62 3.94 4.13
C LEU A 102 -2.94 3.13 5.23
N TYR A 103 -1.85 3.63 5.84
CA TYR A 103 -1.25 2.98 7.01
C TYR A 103 -2.24 2.86 8.16
N LYS A 104 -2.99 3.92 8.48
CA LYS A 104 -4.01 3.90 9.54
C LYS A 104 -5.07 2.81 9.27
N ARG A 105 -5.53 2.69 8.01
CA ARG A 105 -6.47 1.62 7.62
C ARG A 105 -5.87 0.23 7.75
N ILE A 106 -4.63 0.03 7.32
CA ILE A 106 -3.90 -1.25 7.49
C ILE A 106 -3.79 -1.61 8.98
N TYR A 107 -3.38 -0.66 9.80
CA TYR A 107 -3.26 -0.85 11.25
C TYR A 107 -4.60 -1.24 11.88
N GLU A 108 -5.67 -0.48 11.61
CA GLU A 108 -7.00 -0.80 12.12
C GLU A 108 -7.52 -2.17 11.65
N SER A 109 -7.34 -2.50 10.36
CA SER A 109 -7.79 -3.77 9.80
C SER A 109 -7.04 -4.96 10.39
N TYR A 110 -5.75 -4.82 10.70
CA TYR A 110 -4.97 -5.86 11.34
C TYR A 110 -5.48 -6.17 12.76
N TYR A 111 -5.70 -5.15 13.60
CA TYR A 111 -6.16 -5.37 14.97
C TYR A 111 -7.65 -5.70 15.10
N LYS A 112 -8.48 -5.38 14.10
CA LYS A 112 -9.89 -5.82 14.05
C LYS A 112 -10.03 -7.31 13.69
N LYS A 113 -9.02 -7.91 13.05
CA LYS A 113 -9.03 -9.31 12.58
C LYS A 113 -8.37 -10.30 13.57
N GLN A 114 -7.76 -9.81 14.65
CA GLN A 114 -7.30 -10.63 15.78
C GLN A 114 -8.42 -10.87 16.79
#